data_AF-A0A934LWS8-F1
#
_entry.id   AF-A0A934LWS8-F1
#
_cell.length_a   1.000
_cell.length_b   1.000
_cell.length_c   1.000
_cell.angle_alpha   90.00
_cell.angle_beta   90.00
_cell.angle_gamma   90.00
#
_symmetry.space_group_name_H-M   'P 1'
#
loop_
_entity.id
_entity.type
_entity.pdbx_description
1 polymer ?
#
loop_
_entity_poly.entity_id
_entity_poly.type
_entity_poly.pdbx_seq_one_letter_code
_entity_poly.pdbx_strand_id
1 'polypeptide(L)'
;MMSRYSYFMLLFLLAAPPAYGGGEWQLMSREDGCVGLETLAKRERLARTPSTPEEFAGMMRARGYSVTTGHPDGFPAELSGKAVMVRVRENMAPVFVRVDLCGNAER
;
A
#
# COMPACT_ATOMS: atom_id res chain seq x y z
N MET A 1 -21.14 23.22 -51.97
CA MET A 1 -21.41 23.65 -50.58
C MET A 1 -21.78 22.40 -49.79
N MET A 2 -20.83 21.85 -49.02
CA MET A 2 -20.76 21.97 -47.54
C MET A 2 -21.93 21.20 -46.88
N SER A 3 -21.76 20.22 -45.99
CA SER A 3 -20.67 19.99 -45.05
C SER A 3 -20.59 18.51 -44.66
N ARG A 4 -19.36 18.02 -44.60
CA ARG A 4 -18.93 16.88 -43.79
C ARG A 4 -19.13 17.25 -42.31
N TYR A 5 -19.94 16.51 -41.56
CA TYR A 5 -19.94 16.60 -40.10
C TYR A 5 -19.36 15.33 -39.50
N SER A 6 -18.21 15.55 -38.89
CA SER A 6 -17.34 14.62 -38.19
C SER A 6 -18.05 14.10 -36.94
N TYR A 7 -18.52 12.85 -37.00
CA TYR A 7 -18.84 12.08 -35.79
C TYR A 7 -17.57 11.37 -35.32
N PHE A 8 -16.63 12.13 -34.75
CA PHE A 8 -15.44 11.59 -34.09
C PHE A 8 -15.20 12.30 -32.76
N MET A 9 -16.21 12.32 -31.90
CA MET A 9 -16.05 12.84 -30.54
C MET A 9 -17.20 12.31 -29.69
N LEU A 10 -16.96 11.21 -28.96
CA LEU A 10 -17.45 10.99 -27.58
C LEU A 10 -17.11 9.55 -27.12
N LEU A 11 -15.83 9.27 -26.92
CA LEU A 11 -15.38 8.08 -26.18
C LEU A 11 -14.21 8.45 -25.25
N PHE A 12 -14.41 9.51 -24.47
CA PHE A 12 -13.67 9.75 -23.24
C PHE A 12 -14.62 9.44 -22.07
N LEU A 13 -15.11 8.19 -22.01
CA LEU A 13 -15.66 7.66 -20.76
C LEU A 13 -14.49 7.49 -19.80
N LEU A 14 -14.33 8.49 -18.95
CA LEU A 14 -13.85 8.43 -17.58
C LEU A 14 -13.55 6.99 -17.09
N ALA A 15 -12.34 6.52 -17.35
CA ALA A 15 -11.70 5.56 -16.47
C ALA A 15 -11.31 6.34 -15.20
N ALA A 16 -12.29 6.62 -14.34
CA ALA A 16 -12.00 7.05 -12.99
C ALA A 16 -11.16 5.93 -12.35
N PRO A 17 -9.92 6.19 -11.91
CA PRO A 17 -9.20 5.21 -11.13
C PRO A 17 -10.06 4.92 -9.89
N PRO A 18 -10.22 3.65 -9.49
CA PRO A 18 -10.96 3.35 -8.27
C PRO A 18 -10.28 4.08 -7.12
N ALA A 19 -10.95 5.11 -6.60
CA ALA A 19 -10.59 5.74 -5.34
C ALA A 19 -10.87 4.70 -4.25
N TYR A 20 -9.91 3.79 -4.03
CA TYR A 20 -9.90 2.92 -2.87
C TYR A 20 -9.79 3.82 -1.63
N GLY A 21 -10.94 4.13 -1.03
CA GLY A 21 -11.08 4.91 0.21
C GLY A 21 -10.58 4.17 1.45
N GLY A 22 -9.39 3.58 1.40
CA GLY A 22 -8.63 3.16 2.57
C GLY A 22 -7.43 4.08 2.70
N GLY A 23 -7.33 4.81 3.81
CA GLY A 23 -6.30 5.82 4.04
C GLY A 23 -4.87 5.37 3.73
N GLU A 24 -3.98 6.32 3.48
CA GLU A 24 -2.59 6.06 3.11
C GLU A 24 -1.89 5.14 4.14
N TRP A 25 -1.05 4.25 3.64
CA TRP A 25 -0.28 3.29 4.44
C TRP A 25 1.15 3.80 4.62
N GLN A 26 1.70 3.59 5.80
CA GLN A 26 3.09 3.84 6.15
C GLN A 26 3.73 2.58 6.72
N LEU A 27 5.06 2.55 6.77
CA LEU A 27 5.84 1.50 7.39
C LEU A 27 6.18 1.90 8.82
N MET A 28 5.92 1.03 9.79
CA MET A 28 6.40 1.20 11.16
C MET A 28 7.88 0.80 11.24
N SER A 29 8.75 1.80 11.36
CA SER A 29 10.18 1.69 11.70
C SER A 29 10.36 1.69 13.22
N ARG A 30 11.30 0.89 13.72
CA ARG A 30 11.65 0.86 15.15
C ARG A 30 12.40 2.13 15.57
N GLU A 31 13.19 2.70 14.68
CA GLU A 31 14.07 3.84 14.98
C GLU A 31 13.38 5.17 14.67
N ASP A 32 12.69 5.26 13.53
CA ASP A 32 12.16 6.51 13.00
C ASP A 32 10.64 6.65 13.15
N GLY A 33 9.97 5.68 13.79
CA GLY A 33 8.52 5.63 13.85
C GLY A 33 7.90 5.38 12.47
N CYS A 34 6.85 6.10 12.11
CA CYS A 34 6.19 5.89 10.82
C CYS A 34 6.95 6.53 9.66
N VAL A 35 7.38 5.71 8.70
CA VAL A 35 8.10 6.16 7.50
C VAL A 35 7.33 5.81 6.23
N GLY A 36 7.60 6.55 5.15
CA GLY A 36 6.99 6.28 3.85
C GLY A 36 7.38 4.93 3.26
N LEU A 37 6.47 4.35 2.47
CA LEU A 37 6.66 3.04 1.82
C LEU A 37 7.79 3.05 0.77
N GLU A 38 8.22 4.22 0.31
CA GLU A 38 9.41 4.37 -0.54
C GLU A 38 10.68 3.86 0.14
N THR A 39 10.74 3.92 1.48
CA THR A 39 11.87 3.36 2.26
C THR A 39 11.92 1.86 2.10
N LEU A 40 10.76 1.18 2.18
CA LEU A 40 10.65 -0.25 1.95
C LEU A 40 11.01 -0.60 0.50
N ALA A 41 10.49 0.18 -0.45
CA ALA A 41 10.74 -0.04 -1.87
C ALA A 41 12.23 0.04 -2.23
N LYS A 42 12.95 1.02 -1.67
CA LYS A 42 14.40 1.16 -1.83
C LYS A 42 15.15 0.00 -1.17
N ARG A 43 14.80 -0.35 0.08
CA ARG A 43 15.45 -1.44 0.83
C ARG A 43 15.32 -2.79 0.13
N GLU A 44 14.13 -3.10 -0.37
CA GLU A 44 13.81 -4.37 -1.02
C GLU A 44 14.02 -4.35 -2.55
N ARG A 45 14.57 -3.25 -3.09
CA ARG A 45 14.80 -3.04 -4.52
C ARG A 45 13.55 -3.37 -5.35
N LEU A 46 12.40 -2.86 -4.93
CA LEU A 46 11.13 -3.07 -5.62
C LEU A 46 11.12 -2.30 -6.94
N ALA A 47 10.43 -2.83 -7.95
CA ALA A 47 10.29 -2.16 -9.24
C ALA A 47 9.48 -0.85 -9.13
N ARG A 48 8.64 -0.74 -8.09
CA ARG A 48 7.86 0.45 -7.73
C ARG A 48 7.49 0.40 -6.24
N THR A 49 7.07 1.53 -5.71
CA THR A 49 6.53 1.61 -4.34
C THR A 49 5.17 0.91 -4.26
N PRO A 50 4.96 0.00 -3.29
CA PRO A 50 3.64 -0.56 -3.02
C PRO A 50 2.78 0.49 -2.30
N SER A 51 1.49 0.52 -2.61
CA SER A 51 0.48 1.38 -1.98
C SER A 51 -0.25 0.68 -0.84
N THR A 52 -0.19 -0.66 -0.75
CA THR A 52 -0.86 -1.45 0.30
C THR A 52 0.01 -2.65 0.77
N PRO A 53 -0.25 -3.20 1.98
CA PRO A 53 0.41 -4.43 2.43
C PRO A 53 0.14 -5.63 1.51
N GLU A 54 -1.06 -5.75 0.94
CA GLU A 54 -1.42 -6.83 0.01
C GLU A 54 -0.64 -6.73 -1.29
N GLU A 55 -0.42 -5.51 -1.79
CA GLU A 55 0.36 -5.27 -2.98
C GLU A 55 1.83 -5.63 -2.77
N PHE A 56 2.41 -5.23 -1.64
CA PHE A 56 3.76 -5.68 -1.26
C PHE A 56 3.83 -7.22 -1.14
N ALA A 57 2.84 -7.84 -0.48
CA ALA A 57 2.78 -9.29 -0.37
C ALA A 57 2.71 -9.98 -1.75
N GLY A 58 1.93 -9.44 -2.68
CA GLY A 58 1.85 -9.89 -4.06
C GLY A 58 3.19 -9.79 -4.80
N MET A 59 3.88 -8.65 -4.65
CA MET A 59 5.22 -8.46 -5.23
C MET A 59 6.23 -9.48 -4.71
N MET A 60 6.20 -9.77 -3.40
CA MET A 60 7.12 -10.74 -2.81
C MET A 60 6.79 -12.18 -3.22
N ARG A 61 5.50 -12.54 -3.33
CA ARG A 61 5.09 -13.84 -3.90
C ARG A 61 5.53 -13.99 -5.36
N ALA A 62 5.41 -12.95 -6.17
CA ALA A 62 5.86 -12.96 -7.57
C ALA A 62 7.37 -13.17 -7.71
N ARG A 63 8.15 -12.85 -6.66
CA ARG A 63 9.59 -13.13 -6.57
C ARG A 63 9.91 -14.54 -6.04
N GLY A 64 8.90 -15.37 -5.77
CA GLY A 64 9.06 -16.73 -5.28
C GLY A 64 9.14 -16.86 -3.75
N TYR A 65 8.86 -15.80 -2.98
CA TYR A 65 8.82 -15.89 -1.52
C TYR A 65 7.50 -16.46 -0.99
N SER A 66 7.58 -17.18 0.13
CA SER A 66 6.40 -17.56 0.91
C SER A 66 5.99 -16.39 1.80
N VAL A 67 4.75 -15.93 1.68
CA VAL A 67 4.30 -14.70 2.37
C VAL A 67 3.03 -14.95 3.15
N THR A 68 3.06 -14.66 4.45
CA THR A 68 1.90 -14.64 5.32
C THR A 68 1.59 -13.20 5.76
N THR A 69 0.31 -12.89 5.88
CA THR A 69 -0.20 -11.57 6.29
C THR A 69 -1.07 -11.74 7.51
N GLY A 70 -0.94 -10.84 8.48
CA GLY A 70 -1.75 -10.87 9.69
C GLY A 70 -1.51 -9.65 10.56
N HIS A 71 -1.97 -9.71 11.81
CA HIS A 71 -1.68 -8.67 12.79
C HIS A 71 -0.36 -8.96 13.51
N PRO A 72 0.33 -7.93 14.02
CA PRO A 72 1.40 -8.12 15.00
C PRO A 72 0.89 -8.87 16.24
N ASP A 73 1.77 -9.61 16.90
CA ASP A 73 1.41 -10.33 18.12
C ASP A 73 1.06 -9.34 19.24
N GLY A 74 -0.04 -9.61 19.96
CA GLY A 74 -0.55 -8.71 21.03
C GLY A 74 -1.24 -7.43 20.51
N PHE A 75 -1.54 -7.34 19.21
CA PHE A 75 -2.18 -6.15 18.65
C PHE A 75 -3.65 -6.00 19.12
N PRO A 76 -4.08 -4.82 19.60
CA PRO A 76 -5.44 -4.62 20.12
C PRO A 76 -6.51 -4.87 19.05
N ALA A 77 -7.56 -5.60 19.40
CA ALA A 77 -8.65 -5.92 18.49
C ALA A 77 -9.36 -4.64 17.94
N GLU A 78 -9.40 -3.58 18.74
CA GLU A 78 -9.97 -2.27 18.38
C GLU A 78 -9.23 -1.58 17.23
N LEU A 79 -7.97 -1.95 16.99
CA LEU A 79 -7.14 -1.40 15.91
C LEU A 79 -7.07 -2.35 14.71
N SER A 80 -7.83 -3.45 14.70
CA SER A 80 -7.85 -4.41 13.59
C SER A 80 -8.08 -3.72 12.25
N GLY A 81 -7.30 -4.10 11.24
CA GLY A 81 -7.33 -3.47 9.91
C GLY A 81 -6.60 -2.12 9.79
N LYS A 82 -6.06 -1.58 10.89
CA LYS A 82 -5.20 -0.39 10.89
C LYS A 82 -3.71 -0.70 10.89
N ALA A 83 -3.32 -1.92 11.27
CA ALA A 83 -1.96 -2.42 11.12
C ALA A 83 -1.94 -3.83 10.54
N VAL A 84 -1.00 -4.08 9.63
CA VAL A 84 -0.81 -5.37 8.96
C VAL A 84 0.68 -5.70 8.93
N MET A 85 1.04 -6.84 9.48
CA MET A 85 2.37 -7.42 9.36
C MET A 85 2.41 -8.35 8.15
N VAL A 86 3.40 -8.14 7.27
CA VAL A 86 3.67 -9.01 6.12
C VAL A 86 4.94 -9.79 6.39
N ARG A 87 4.84 -11.08 6.74
CA ARG A 87 5.98 -11.97 6.99
C ARG A 87 6.39 -12.65 5.68
N VAL A 88 7.61 -12.38 5.22
CA VAL A 88 8.16 -12.89 3.94
C VAL A 88 9.21 -13.99 4.18
N ARG A 89 10.01 -13.83 5.23
CA ARG A 89 11.03 -14.79 5.71
C ARG A 89 11.26 -14.54 7.20
N GLU A 90 11.99 -15.43 7.85
CA GLU A 90 12.26 -15.37 9.30
C GLU A 90 12.73 -13.98 9.77
N ASN A 91 13.54 -13.29 8.95
CA ASN A 91 14.10 -11.97 9.27
C ASN A 91 13.45 -10.81 8.49
N MET A 92 12.26 -10.97 7.92
CA MET A 92 11.56 -9.90 7.19
C MET A 92 10.06 -9.92 7.46
N ALA A 93 9.66 -9.03 8.36
CA ALA A 93 8.28 -8.84 8.76
C ALA A 93 7.91 -7.35 8.84
N PRO A 94 7.92 -6.59 7.71
CA PRO A 94 7.46 -5.21 7.71
C PRO A 94 6.03 -5.08 8.25
N VAL A 95 5.83 -4.07 9.09
CA VAL A 95 4.53 -3.73 9.66
C VAL A 95 4.03 -2.46 8.98
N PHE A 96 2.94 -2.60 8.26
CA PHE A 96 2.21 -1.51 7.62
C PHE A 96 1.20 -0.95 8.61
N VAL A 97 1.12 0.36 8.73
CA VAL A 97 0.19 1.07 9.61
C VAL A 97 -0.51 2.17 8.84
N ARG A 98 -1.79 2.41 9.13
CA ARG A 98 -2.52 3.52 8.52
C ARG A 98 -2.00 4.85 9.09
N VAL A 99 -1.99 5.90 8.27
CA VAL A 99 -1.51 7.24 8.68
C VAL A 99 -2.24 7.78 9.92
N ASP A 100 -3.51 7.43 10.15
CA ASP A 100 -4.24 7.87 11.35
C ASP A 100 -3.66 7.29 12.66
N LEU A 101 -2.94 6.17 12.59
CA LEU A 101 -2.18 5.66 13.74
C LEU A 101 -0.85 6.39 13.95
N CYS A 102 -0.28 6.94 12.88
CA CYS A 102 0.99 7.66 12.92
C CYS A 102 0.83 9.09 13.42
N GLY A 103 -0.34 9.71 13.22
CA GLY A 103 -0.62 11.09 13.62
C GLY A 103 -0.96 11.33 15.10
N ASN A 104 -0.91 10.32 15.97
CA ASN A 104 -1.20 10.50 17.40
C ASN A 104 0.04 10.74 18.28
N ALA A 105 1.25 10.79 17.70
CA ALA A 105 2.48 11.03 18.46
C ALA A 105 2.87 12.52 18.57
N GLU A 106 2.16 13.44 17.88
CA GLU A 106 2.46 14.88 17.86
C GLU A 106 1.36 15.76 18.49
N ARG A 107 0.77 15.33 19.61
CA ARG A 107 -0.07 16.21 20.46
C ARG A 107 0.45 16.34 21.87
#